data_AF-A0A931WT69-F1
#
_entry.id   AF-A0A931WT69-F1
#
_cell.length_a   1.000
_cell.length_b   1.000
_cell.length_c   1.000
_cell.angle_alpha   90.00
_cell.angle_beta   90.00
_cell.angle_gamma   90.00
#
_symmetry.space_group_name_H-M   'P 1'
#
loop_
_entity.id
_entity.type
_entity.pdbx_description
1 polymer ?
#
loop_
_entity_poly.entity_id
_entity_poly.type
_entity_poly.pdbx_seq_one_letter_code
_entity_poly.pdbx_strand_id
1 'polypeptide(L)' 'MQDAFSPLWGLPNTFLIGRDGKICKKHTGFAAKEQFEREIKALLAKR' A
#
# COMPACT_ATOMS: atom_id res chain seq x y z
N MET A 1 3.33 13.12 17.03
CA MET A 1 3.90 12.24 15.98
C MET A 1 3.32 10.82 16.04
N GLN A 2 2.18 10.63 16.74
CA GLN A 2 1.62 9.32 17.08
C GLN A 2 0.90 8.69 15.87
N ASP A 3 1.18 7.41 15.63
CA ASP A 3 0.41 6.43 14.84
C ASP A 3 0.19 6.67 13.34
N ALA A 4 1.21 7.14 12.59
CA ALA A 4 1.10 7.28 11.12
C ALA A 4 0.70 5.98 10.39
N PHE A 5 1.03 4.82 10.97
CA PHE A 5 0.74 3.52 10.37
C PHE A 5 -0.31 2.68 11.13
N SER A 6 -0.79 3.13 12.31
CA SER A 6 -1.55 2.33 13.28
C SER A 6 -0.80 1.01 13.62
N PRO A 7 -1.28 0.13 14.53
CA PRO A 7 -0.48 -1.03 14.90
C PRO A 7 -0.31 -1.96 13.69
N LEU A 8 0.94 -2.22 13.32
CA LEU A 8 1.32 -3.15 12.26
C LEU A 8 1.18 -4.58 12.78
N TRP A 9 0.01 -5.18 12.57
CA TRP A 9 -0.26 -6.57 12.96
C TRP A 9 0.23 -7.51 11.86
N GLY A 10 1.11 -8.46 12.19
CA GLY A 10 1.67 -9.41 11.22
C GLY A 10 2.82 -8.83 10.40
N LEU A 11 3.65 -9.69 9.82
CA LEU A 11 4.81 -9.32 8.98
C LEU A 11 4.86 -10.23 7.72
N PRO A 12 5.42 -9.75 6.60
CA PRO A 12 5.81 -8.36 6.31
C PRO A 12 4.58 -7.45 6.10
N ASN A 13 4.76 -6.12 6.11
CA ASN A 13 3.74 -5.16 5.67
C ASN A 13 4.25 -4.32 4.49
N THR A 14 3.36 -4.04 3.54
CA THR A 14 3.66 -3.23 2.36
C THR A 14 2.62 -2.12 2.21
N PHE A 15 3.09 -0.88 2.00
CA PHE A 15 2.25 0.30 1.83
C PHE A 15 2.39 0.83 0.41
N LEU A 16 1.26 1.11 -0.25
CA LEU A 16 1.25 1.85 -1.51
C LEU A 16 0.90 3.30 -1.22
N ILE A 17 1.80 4.21 -1.56
CA ILE A 17 1.67 5.66 -1.36
C ILE A 17 1.42 6.32 -2.72
N GLY A 18 0.37 7.13 -2.79
CA GLY A 18 0.00 7.87 -3.99
C GLY A 18 0.89 9.09 -4.24
N ARG A 19 0.73 9.71 -5.41
CA ARG A 19 1.46 10.94 -5.79
C ARG A 19 1.11 12.15 -4.91
N ASP A 20 -0.03 12.11 -4.22
CA ASP A 20 -0.48 13.09 -3.25
C ASP A 20 0.13 12.88 -1.84
N GLY A 21 1.03 11.88 -1.70
CA GLY A 21 1.68 11.55 -0.43
C GLY A 21 0.79 10.79 0.55
N LYS A 22 -0.42 10.35 0.15
CA LYS A 22 -1.33 9.60 1.02
C LYS A 22 -1.21 8.10 0.80
N ILE A 23 -1.47 7.32 1.86
CA ILE A 23 -1.54 5.85 1.75
C ILE A 23 -2.82 5.49 0.97
N CYS A 24 -2.64 4.84 -0.17
CA CYS A 24 -3.74 4.35 -1.00
C CYS A 24 -4.11 2.91 -0.68
N LYS A 25 -3.15 2.10 -0.21
CA LYS A 25 -3.35 0.68 0.13
C LYS A 25 -2.36 0.21 1.19
N LYS A 26 -2.79 -0.74 2.02
CA LYS A 26 -1.97 -1.46 3.01
C LYS A 26 -2.11 -2.96 2.73
N HIS A 27 -0.99 -3.67 2.75
CA HIS A 27 -0.92 -5.14 2.68
C HIS A 27 -0.22 -5.67 3.92
N THR A 28 -0.72 -6.79 4.42
CA THR A 28 -0.15 -7.54 5.53
C THR A 28 0.05 -8.98 5.07
N GLY A 29 1.24 -9.52 5.30
CA GLY A 29 1.64 -10.84 4.81
C GLY A 29 2.18 -10.80 3.38
N PHE A 30 2.31 -11.98 2.79
CA PHE A 30 2.80 -12.12 1.41
C PHE A 30 1.70 -11.83 0.40
N ALA A 31 2.06 -11.15 -0.68
CA ALA A 31 1.20 -10.93 -1.83
C ALA A 31 1.98 -11.21 -3.13
N ALA A 32 1.27 -11.66 -4.15
CA ALA A 32 1.87 -11.98 -5.45
C ALA A 32 2.24 -10.70 -6.21
N LYS A 33 3.26 -10.78 -7.07
CA LYS A 33 3.73 -9.65 -7.89
C LYS A 33 2.60 -9.05 -8.73
N GLU A 34 1.76 -9.89 -9.32
CA GLU A 34 0.66 -9.50 -10.20
C GLU A 34 -0.39 -8.68 -9.45
N GLN A 35 -0.54 -8.91 -8.14
CA GLN A 35 -1.43 -8.12 -7.29
C GLN A 35 -0.93 -6.68 -7.16
N PHE A 36 0.35 -6.50 -6.81
CA PHE A 36 0.95 -5.17 -6.73
C PHE A 36 0.93 -4.43 -8.07
N GLU A 37 1.25 -5.11 -9.17
CA GLU A 37 1.22 -4.50 -10.50
C GLU A 37 -0.16 -3.98 -10.89
N ARG A 38 -1.22 -4.76 -10.64
CA ARG A 38 -2.60 -4.33 -10.91
C ARG A 38 -2.96 -3.10 -10.09
N GLU A 39 -2.62 -3.10 -8.81
CA GLU A 39 -2.95 -2.00 -7.90
C GLU A 39 -2.19 -0.71 -8.26
N ILE A 40 -0.89 -0.80 -8.55
CA ILE A 40 -0.08 0.34 -8.98
C ILE A 40 -0.62 0.92 -10.30
N LYS A 41 -0.91 0.07 -11.29
CA LYS A 41 -1.50 0.52 -12.58
C LYS A 41 -2.84 1.22 -12.37
N ALA A 42 -3.69 0.70 -11.49
CA ALA A 42 -4.96 1.33 -11.16
C ALA A 42 -4.79 2.72 -10.52
N LEU A 43 -3.76 2.92 -9.69
CA LEU A 43 -3.43 4.23 -9.12
C LEU A 43 -2.86 5.21 -10.16
N LEU A 44 -2.09 4.71 -11.14
CA LEU A 44 -1.54 5.53 -12.21
C LEU A 44 -2.61 5.99 -13.24
N ALA A 45 -3.65 5.17 -13.44
CA ALA A 45 -4.74 5.46 -14.36
C ALA A 45 -5.72 6.53 -13.82
N LYS A 46 -5.75 6.75 -12.49
CA LYS A 46 -6.51 7.85 -11.88
C LYS A 46 -5.71 9.14 -12.05
N ARG A 47 -6.20 10.02 -12.92
CA ARG A 47 -5.63 11.36 -13.16
C ARG A 47 -6.16 12.35 -12.15
#